data_AF-A0A419DB68-F1
#
_entry.id   AF-A0A419DB68-F1
#
_cell.length_a   1.000
_cell.length_b   1.000
_cell.length_c   1.000
_cell.angle_alpha   90.00
_cell.angle_beta   90.00
_cell.angle_gamma   90.00
#
_symmetry.space_group_name_H-M   'P 1'
#
loop_
_entity.id
_entity.type
_entity.pdbx_description
1 polymer ?
#
loop_
_entity_poly.entity_id
_entity_poly.type
_entity_poly.pdbx_seq_one_letter_code
_entity_poly.pdbx_strand_id
1 'polypeptide(L)'
;MTRKITLPSGKVVTINERGDIVSDSLETKPSTNDAVSNAQKALNTIKQIREAGYAGDIPGNVDLDDFLHQVSSKTVPQPPKYQTGNEILDETLKGVREYLETLKAQGMKLNPAIEITPEVTQRFINQAETELSPYYSSRIKVIKNDLNRNLETLNKQYLSQKARAETEFRNSLAATQEDFADRGLTFSGQRQKTEGQFGESAGRYFEDLASSFAEKGREFGTTAERTLGSRELDGLTSPSITTYKPEIGTDFNLSETGSRSLFSPESGVVGSLEREKLAAKKARELELEKAYRQNRALTFY
;
A
#
# COMPACT_ATOMS: atom_id res chain seq x y z
N MET A 1 29.18 23.83 53.79
CA MET A 1 27.82 24.29 53.45
C MET A 1 27.58 24.16 51.95
N THR A 2 26.36 23.88 51.50
CA THR A 2 26.02 23.80 50.06
C THR A 2 25.02 24.90 49.71
N ARG A 3 25.13 25.47 48.51
CA ARG A 3 24.18 26.48 48.01
C ARG A 3 23.56 26.07 46.68
N LYS A 4 22.27 26.37 46.50
CA LYS A 4 21.55 26.15 45.24
C LYS A 4 21.74 27.34 44.32
N ILE A 5 22.05 27.11 43.05
CA ILE A 5 22.18 28.14 42.02
C ILE A 5 21.33 27.76 40.81
N THR A 6 20.59 28.72 40.29
CA THR A 6 19.84 28.58 39.04
C THR A 6 20.71 29.05 37.88
N LEU A 7 20.99 28.16 36.94
CA LEU A 7 21.75 28.47 35.73
C LEU A 7 20.88 29.24 34.73
N PRO A 8 21.47 29.96 33.75
CA PRO A 8 20.72 30.66 32.70
C PRO A 8 19.77 29.77 31.89
N SER A 9 20.00 28.45 31.88
CA SER A 9 19.12 27.44 31.28
C SER A 9 17.86 27.12 32.11
N GLY A 10 17.68 27.74 33.28
CA GLY A 10 16.60 27.45 34.22
C GLY A 10 16.86 26.22 35.11
N LYS A 11 17.98 25.52 34.92
CA LYS A 11 18.34 24.34 35.70
C LYS A 11 18.90 24.74 37.07
N VAL A 12 18.35 24.16 38.15
CA VAL A 12 18.83 24.38 39.52
C VAL A 12 19.86 23.32 39.88
N VAL A 13 21.07 23.73 40.27
CA VAL A 13 22.15 22.84 40.70
C VAL A 13 22.60 23.18 42.11
N THR A 14 22.99 22.16 42.88
CA THR A 14 23.56 22.34 44.22
C THR A 14 25.08 22.25 44.13
N ILE A 15 25.78 23.31 44.54
CA ILE A 15 27.24 23.36 44.56
C ILE A 15 27.81 23.42 45.99
N ASN A 16 28.98 22.81 46.19
CA ASN A 16 29.75 22.91 47.44
C ASN A 16 30.54 24.23 47.53
N GLU A 17 31.23 24.44 48.65
CA GLU A 17 32.07 25.65 48.89
C GLU A 17 33.29 25.73 47.97
N ARG A 18 33.68 24.62 47.34
CA ARG A 18 34.78 24.56 46.36
C ARG A 18 34.31 24.85 44.93
N GLY A 19 33.00 25.00 44.71
CA GLY A 19 32.40 25.25 43.41
C GLY A 19 32.00 24.00 42.63
N ASP A 20 32.17 22.81 43.21
CA ASP A 20 31.81 21.54 42.54
C ASP A 20 30.31 21.26 42.66
N ILE A 21 29.72 20.73 41.58
CA ILE A 21 28.33 20.29 41.54
C ILE A 21 28.22 18.95 42.28
N VAL A 22 27.42 18.91 43.35
CA VAL A 22 27.34 17.75 44.26
C VAL A 22 26.08 16.91 44.05
N SER A 23 25.06 17.45 43.39
CA SER A 23 23.86 16.70 43.02
C SER A 23 23.15 17.36 41.84
N ASP A 24 22.98 16.59 40.77
CA ASP A 24 22.12 16.93 39.64
C ASP A 24 20.77 16.23 39.87
N SER A 25 19.80 16.93 40.47
CA SER A 25 18.47 16.37 40.71
C SER A 25 17.70 16.32 39.39
N LEU A 26 17.88 15.22 38.65
CA LEU A 26 16.95 14.78 37.62
C LEU A 26 15.63 14.40 38.31
N GLU A 27 14.61 15.25 38.16
CA GLU A 27 13.23 14.80 38.26
C GLU A 27 13.04 13.64 37.28
N THR A 28 12.70 12.47 37.82
CA THR A 28 12.53 11.22 37.06
C THR A 28 11.32 11.32 36.13
N LYS A 29 11.57 11.52 34.84
CA LYS A 29 10.70 11.03 33.77
C LYS A 29 11.05 9.56 33.49
N PRO A 30 10.07 8.70 33.14
CA PRO A 30 10.32 7.29 32.84
C PRO A 30 11.37 7.16 31.73
N SER A 31 12.35 6.28 31.93
CA SER A 31 13.52 6.21 31.08
C SER A 31 13.15 5.71 29.68
N THR A 32 13.79 6.30 28.67
CA THR A 32 13.68 5.92 27.25
C THR A 32 13.94 4.42 26.99
N ASN A 33 14.57 3.70 27.92
CA ASN A 33 14.79 2.26 27.81
C ASN A 33 13.52 1.41 27.93
N ASP A 34 12.49 1.86 28.67
CA ASP A 34 11.26 1.09 28.83
C ASP A 34 10.33 1.22 27.61
N ALA A 35 10.28 2.41 27.02
CA ALA A 35 9.57 2.65 25.76
C ALA A 35 10.24 1.91 24.59
N VAL A 36 11.57 1.88 24.54
CA VAL A 36 12.33 1.13 23.54
C VAL A 36 12.17 -0.38 23.72
N SER A 37 12.17 -0.88 24.97
CA SER A 37 11.91 -2.30 25.27
C SER A 37 10.50 -2.74 24.84
N ASN A 38 9.49 -1.89 25.09
CA ASN A 38 8.11 -2.18 24.70
C ASN A 38 7.89 -2.07 23.18
N ALA A 39 8.53 -1.11 22.51
CA ALA A 39 8.52 -1.01 21.06
C ALA A 39 9.22 -2.21 20.40
N GLN A 40 10.32 -2.69 20.98
CA GLN A 40 11.04 -3.87 20.48
C GLN A 40 10.24 -5.16 20.66
N LYS A 41 9.50 -5.29 21.78
CA LYS A 41 8.56 -6.41 21.99
C LYS A 41 7.44 -6.40 20.96
N ALA A 42 6.80 -5.26 20.73
CA ALA A 42 5.75 -5.13 19.71
C ALA A 42 6.26 -5.46 18.30
N LEU A 43 7.48 -5.04 17.94
CA LEU A 43 8.13 -5.35 16.66
C LEU A 43 8.41 -6.85 16.49
N ASN A 44 8.78 -7.54 17.57
CA ASN A 44 9.01 -8.98 17.55
C ASN A 44 7.69 -9.76 17.43
N THR A 45 6.61 -9.31 18.08
CA THR A 45 5.27 -9.90 17.93
C THR A 45 4.73 -9.72 16.51
N ILE A 46 4.93 -8.54 15.89
CA ILE A 46 4.53 -8.29 14.49
C ILE A 46 5.30 -9.20 13.51
N LYS A 47 6.58 -9.49 13.77
CA LYS A 47 7.35 -10.45 12.96
C LYS A 47 6.82 -11.88 13.09
N GLN A 48 6.49 -12.32 14.30
CA GLN A 48 5.91 -13.65 14.54
C GLN A 48 4.53 -13.82 13.88
N ILE A 49 3.69 -12.77 13.90
CA ILE A 49 2.37 -12.79 13.24
C ILE A 49 2.53 -12.88 11.70
N ARG A 50 3.52 -12.20 11.13
CA ARG A 50 3.81 -12.28 9.69
C ARG A 50 4.34 -13.67 9.28
N GLU A 51 5.09 -14.33 10.14
CA GLU A 51 5.59 -15.69 9.93
C GLU A 51 4.50 -16.77 10.12
N ALA A 52 3.43 -16.47 10.88
CA ALA A 52 2.35 -17.40 11.18
C ALA A 52 1.18 -17.42 10.16
N GLY A 53 1.15 -16.53 9.17
CA GLY A 53 0.27 -16.66 7.99
C GLY A 53 -1.25 -16.54 8.20
N TYR A 54 -1.72 -15.94 9.30
CA TYR A 54 -3.15 -15.87 9.61
C TYR A 54 -3.91 -14.80 8.81
N ALA A 55 -4.85 -15.26 7.98
CA ALA A 55 -5.90 -14.49 7.32
C ALA A 55 -7.28 -15.08 7.68
N GLY A 56 -8.12 -14.28 8.36
CA GLY A 56 -9.59 -14.38 8.37
C GLY A 56 -10.27 -15.52 9.16
N ASP A 57 -11.02 -15.17 10.22
CA ASP A 57 -12.49 -15.34 10.34
C ASP A 57 -12.97 -15.20 11.79
N ILE A 58 -14.11 -14.51 12.00
CA ILE A 58 -14.79 -14.34 13.31
C ILE A 58 -16.29 -14.66 13.14
N PRO A 59 -16.92 -15.37 14.09
CA PRO A 59 -18.32 -15.10 14.39
C PRO A 59 -18.67 -15.04 15.90
N GLY A 60 -19.61 -14.14 16.24
CA GLY A 60 -20.71 -14.46 17.16
C GLY A 60 -20.93 -13.62 18.44
N ASN A 61 -21.90 -12.69 18.35
CA ASN A 61 -22.83 -12.12 19.35
C ASN A 61 -22.51 -12.15 20.87
N VAL A 62 -22.60 -10.97 21.51
CA VAL A 62 -22.77 -10.80 22.97
C VAL A 62 -24.13 -10.17 23.24
N ASP A 63 -24.92 -10.79 24.14
CA ASP A 63 -26.24 -10.35 24.56
C ASP A 63 -26.14 -9.25 25.64
N LEU A 64 -26.80 -8.11 25.43
CA LEU A 64 -26.59 -6.88 26.22
C LEU A 64 -27.37 -6.85 27.54
N ASP A 65 -28.44 -7.63 27.66
CA ASP A 65 -29.35 -7.57 28.81
C ASP A 65 -28.75 -8.22 30.07
N ASP A 66 -27.85 -9.18 29.90
CA ASP A 66 -27.17 -9.86 31.01
C ASP A 66 -26.08 -8.97 31.66
N PHE A 67 -25.57 -7.99 30.91
CA PHE A 67 -24.57 -7.03 31.39
C PHE A 67 -25.18 -6.01 32.37
N LEU A 68 -26.41 -5.56 32.12
CA LEU A 68 -27.07 -4.55 32.95
C LEU A 68 -27.53 -5.09 34.31
N HIS A 69 -27.86 -6.38 34.39
CA HIS A 69 -28.26 -7.01 35.66
C HIS A 69 -27.08 -7.24 36.62
N GLN A 70 -25.85 -7.42 36.14
CA GLN A 70 -24.68 -7.65 37.01
C GLN A 70 -24.14 -6.37 37.68
N VAL A 71 -24.42 -5.18 37.12
CA VAL A 71 -23.92 -3.91 37.67
C VAL A 71 -24.71 -3.46 38.92
N SER A 72 -25.90 -4.01 39.19
CA SER A 72 -26.73 -3.58 40.33
C SER A 72 -26.49 -4.34 41.65
N SER A 73 -25.79 -5.49 41.61
CA SER A 73 -25.56 -6.31 42.81
C SER A 73 -24.21 -5.99 43.48
N LYS A 74 -24.25 -5.66 44.79
CA LYS A 74 -23.12 -5.19 45.62
C LYS A 74 -22.06 -6.23 45.98
N THR A 75 -21.84 -7.23 45.13
CA THR A 75 -20.78 -8.24 45.30
C THR A 75 -20.03 -8.36 43.99
N VAL A 76 -18.76 -7.97 44.02
CA VAL A 76 -17.85 -7.96 42.86
C VAL A 76 -17.76 -9.39 42.29
N PRO A 77 -18.33 -9.69 41.11
CA PRO A 77 -18.06 -10.94 40.43
C PRO A 77 -16.66 -10.85 39.81
N GLN A 78 -15.90 -11.94 39.83
CA GLN A 78 -14.70 -12.02 39.00
C GLN A 78 -15.11 -11.79 37.53
N PRO A 79 -14.42 -10.90 36.79
CA PRO A 79 -14.82 -10.58 35.42
C PRO A 79 -14.65 -11.82 34.53
N PRO A 80 -15.65 -12.15 33.68
CA PRO A 80 -15.54 -13.28 32.77
C PRO A 80 -14.41 -13.07 31.75
N LYS A 81 -13.77 -14.18 31.36
CA LYS A 81 -12.71 -14.20 30.34
C LYS A 81 -13.32 -13.95 28.97
N TYR A 82 -13.39 -12.70 28.54
CA TYR A 82 -13.70 -12.36 27.15
C TYR A 82 -12.48 -12.70 26.28
N GLN A 83 -12.57 -13.77 25.50
CA GLN A 83 -11.74 -14.04 24.33
C GLN A 83 -12.60 -13.71 23.11
N THR A 84 -12.16 -12.77 22.29
CA THR A 84 -12.84 -12.31 21.07
C THR A 84 -12.54 -13.20 19.87
N GLY A 85 -11.64 -14.19 20.03
CA GLY A 85 -11.23 -15.12 18.97
C GLY A 85 -10.25 -14.51 17.96
N ASN A 86 -9.88 -13.24 18.15
CA ASN A 86 -8.90 -12.53 17.34
C ASN A 86 -7.71 -12.17 18.23
N GLU A 87 -6.56 -12.78 17.98
CA GLU A 87 -5.36 -12.63 18.84
C GLU A 87 -4.92 -11.18 19.00
N ILE A 88 -5.03 -10.36 17.95
CA ILE A 88 -4.64 -8.94 18.01
C ILE A 88 -5.59 -8.16 18.93
N LEU A 89 -6.90 -8.45 18.86
CA LEU A 89 -7.90 -7.84 19.74
C LEU A 89 -7.77 -8.35 21.18
N ASP A 90 -7.46 -9.63 21.37
CA ASP A 90 -7.29 -10.22 22.70
C ASP A 90 -6.01 -9.73 23.40
N GLU A 91 -4.91 -9.57 22.65
CA GLU A 91 -3.65 -9.03 23.17
C GLU A 91 -3.76 -7.53 23.47
N THR A 92 -4.47 -6.78 22.64
CA THR A 92 -4.76 -5.36 22.93
C THR A 92 -5.73 -5.18 24.10
N LEU A 93 -6.75 -6.03 24.24
CA LEU A 93 -7.64 -6.04 25.41
C LEU A 93 -6.88 -6.38 26.70
N LYS A 94 -5.93 -7.33 26.63
CA LYS A 94 -5.05 -7.66 27.75
C LYS A 94 -4.16 -6.49 28.14
N GLY A 95 -3.51 -5.83 27.18
CA GLY A 95 -2.68 -4.65 27.43
C GLY A 95 -3.47 -3.48 28.02
N VAL A 96 -4.72 -3.28 27.58
CA VAL A 96 -5.62 -2.27 28.15
C VAL A 96 -5.97 -2.62 29.61
N ARG A 97 -6.24 -3.89 29.94
CA ARG A 97 -6.49 -4.31 31.33
C ARG A 97 -5.27 -4.12 32.22
N GLU A 98 -4.09 -4.52 31.78
CA GLU A 98 -2.85 -4.35 32.54
C GLU A 98 -2.57 -2.87 32.80
N TYR A 99 -2.79 -2.01 31.80
CA TYR A 99 -2.67 -0.57 31.96
C TYR A 99 -3.70 0.01 32.93
N LEU A 100 -4.98 -0.39 32.82
CA LEU A 100 -6.03 0.05 33.74
C LEU A 100 -5.78 -0.40 35.19
N GLU A 101 -5.28 -1.62 35.39
CA GLU A 101 -4.88 -2.11 36.71
C GLU A 101 -3.68 -1.34 37.26
N THR A 102 -2.69 -0.98 36.43
CA THR A 102 -1.57 -0.12 36.88
C THR A 102 -2.04 1.29 37.26
N LEU A 103 -2.99 1.88 36.52
CA LEU A 103 -3.55 3.19 36.84
C LEU A 103 -4.38 3.16 38.14
N LYS A 104 -5.14 2.07 38.34
CA LYS A 104 -5.91 1.83 39.57
C LYS A 104 -4.98 1.61 40.78
N ALA A 105 -3.90 0.87 40.61
CA ALA A 105 -2.86 0.67 41.63
C ALA A 105 -2.13 1.98 42.00
N GLN A 106 -2.05 2.94 41.07
CA GLN A 106 -1.51 4.28 41.30
C GLN A 106 -2.49 5.26 41.97
N GLY A 107 -3.67 4.79 42.40
CA GLY A 107 -4.67 5.61 43.07
C GLY A 107 -5.43 6.57 42.15
N MET A 108 -5.28 6.44 40.83
CA MET A 108 -6.04 7.23 39.88
C MET A 108 -7.49 6.72 39.83
N LYS A 109 -8.44 7.56 40.22
CA LYS A 109 -9.87 7.28 39.99
C LYS A 109 -10.15 7.44 38.51
N LEU A 110 -10.47 6.33 37.84
CA LEU A 110 -10.95 6.35 36.46
C LEU A 110 -12.19 7.26 36.40
N ASN A 111 -12.13 8.38 35.69
CA ASN A 111 -13.28 9.26 35.52
C ASN A 111 -14.30 8.55 34.61
N PRO A 112 -15.44 8.07 35.13
CA PRO A 112 -16.39 7.28 34.35
C PRO A 112 -17.20 8.13 33.36
N ALA A 113 -17.06 9.46 33.38
CA ALA A 113 -17.81 10.41 32.56
C ALA A 113 -17.12 10.81 31.24
N ILE A 114 -16.08 10.09 30.80
CA ILE A 114 -15.49 10.30 29.46
C ILE A 114 -16.40 9.61 28.44
N GLU A 115 -17.49 10.28 28.08
CA GLU A 115 -18.31 9.89 26.94
C GLU A 115 -17.57 10.25 25.65
N ILE A 116 -17.27 9.24 24.84
CA ILE A 116 -16.81 9.46 23.47
C ILE A 116 -18.04 9.71 22.63
N THR A 117 -18.30 11.00 22.38
CA THR A 117 -19.38 11.38 21.48
C THR A 117 -18.94 11.14 20.03
N PRO A 118 -19.90 10.87 19.11
CA PRO A 118 -19.59 10.68 17.69
C PRO A 118 -18.78 11.84 17.08
N GLU A 119 -18.97 13.07 17.55
CA GLU A 119 -18.25 14.25 17.09
C GLU A 119 -16.77 14.23 17.45
N VAL A 120 -16.42 13.65 18.60
CA VAL A 120 -15.02 13.51 19.05
C VAL A 120 -14.32 12.43 18.23
N THR A 121 -14.98 11.30 17.99
CA THR A 121 -14.49 10.24 17.09
C THR A 121 -14.23 10.79 15.69
N GLN A 122 -15.17 11.58 15.15
CA GLN A 122 -15.01 12.19 13.84
C GLN A 122 -13.80 13.14 13.77
N ARG A 123 -13.47 13.86 14.86
CA ARG A 123 -12.26 14.69 14.93
C ARG A 123 -10.99 13.85 14.85
N PHE A 124 -10.94 12.69 15.51
CA PHE A 124 -9.79 11.78 15.42
C PHE A 124 -9.63 11.19 14.03
N ILE A 125 -10.74 10.83 13.37
CA ILE A 125 -10.73 10.37 11.98
C ILE A 125 -10.16 11.46 11.06
N ASN A 126 -10.66 12.70 11.19
CA ASN A 126 -10.21 13.82 10.36
C ASN A 126 -8.72 14.14 10.59
N GLN A 127 -8.25 14.07 11.85
CA GLN A 127 -6.85 14.28 12.19
C GLN A 127 -5.96 13.14 11.64
N ALA A 128 -6.36 11.88 11.84
CA ALA A 128 -5.65 10.72 11.28
C ALA A 128 -5.56 10.80 9.74
N GLU A 129 -6.63 11.25 9.08
CA GLU A 129 -6.62 11.49 7.63
C GLU A 129 -5.62 12.58 7.22
N THR A 130 -5.56 13.68 7.96
CA THR A 130 -4.65 14.79 7.67
C THR A 130 -3.18 14.38 7.83
N GLU A 131 -2.87 13.60 8.85
CA GLU A 131 -1.51 13.10 9.12
C GLU A 131 -1.05 12.04 8.10
N LEU A 132 -1.95 11.13 7.70
CA LEU A 132 -1.59 10.00 6.82
C LEU A 132 -1.73 10.32 5.33
N SER A 133 -2.57 11.28 4.94
CA SER A 133 -2.84 11.60 3.53
C SER A 133 -1.58 11.93 2.71
N PRO A 134 -0.63 12.77 3.18
CA PRO A 134 0.58 13.10 2.40
C PRO A 134 1.41 11.87 2.05
N TYR A 135 1.56 10.94 3.00
CA TYR A 135 2.33 9.72 2.80
C TYR A 135 1.71 8.83 1.73
N TYR A 136 0.42 8.49 1.83
CA TYR A 136 -0.23 7.63 0.84
C TYR A 136 -0.36 8.31 -0.53
N SER A 137 -0.63 9.62 -0.58
CA SER A 137 -0.66 10.38 -1.83
C SER A 137 0.69 10.31 -2.56
N SER A 138 1.81 10.47 -1.83
CA SER A 138 3.15 10.35 -2.42
C SER A 138 3.41 8.96 -3.00
N ARG A 139 3.03 7.89 -2.29
CA ARG A 139 3.19 6.50 -2.76
C ARG A 139 2.33 6.21 -3.99
N ILE A 140 1.06 6.62 -3.98
CA ILE A 140 0.16 6.46 -5.13
C ILE A 140 0.75 7.16 -6.35
N LYS A 141 1.26 8.38 -6.19
CA LYS A 141 1.87 9.15 -7.27
C LYS A 141 3.11 8.45 -7.86
N VAL A 142 3.99 7.90 -7.02
CA VAL A 142 5.17 7.16 -7.48
C VAL A 142 4.75 5.95 -8.31
N ILE A 143 3.82 5.12 -7.80
CA ILE A 143 3.37 3.91 -8.51
C ILE A 143 2.68 4.25 -9.83
N LYS A 144 1.85 5.31 -9.87
CA LYS A 144 1.23 5.79 -11.13
C LYS A 144 2.28 6.26 -12.14
N ASN A 145 3.29 7.01 -11.69
CA ASN A 145 4.36 7.48 -12.55
C ASN A 145 5.19 6.32 -13.11
N ASP A 146 5.50 5.33 -12.28
CA ASP A 146 6.24 4.14 -12.69
C ASP A 146 5.44 3.32 -13.71
N LEU A 147 4.13 3.14 -13.48
CA LEU A 147 3.24 2.49 -14.44
C LEU A 147 3.23 3.22 -15.78
N ASN A 148 3.00 4.54 -15.79
CA ASN A 148 2.99 5.34 -17.02
C ASN A 148 4.32 5.23 -17.77
N ARG A 149 5.45 5.37 -17.06
CA ARG A 149 6.78 5.25 -17.64
C ARG A 149 7.02 3.87 -18.24
N ASN A 150 6.57 2.81 -17.57
CA ASN A 150 6.71 1.44 -18.07
C ASN A 150 5.86 1.22 -19.32
N LEU A 151 4.62 1.69 -19.34
CA LEU A 151 3.73 1.59 -20.50
C LEU A 151 4.25 2.40 -21.70
N GLU A 152 4.76 3.62 -21.47
CA GLU A 152 5.40 4.42 -22.52
C GLU A 152 6.66 3.73 -23.08
N THR A 153 7.50 3.19 -22.20
CA THR A 153 8.72 2.47 -22.59
C THR A 153 8.36 1.22 -23.41
N LEU A 154 7.34 0.49 -22.98
CA LEU A 154 6.82 -0.68 -23.67
C LEU A 154 6.31 -0.33 -25.07
N ASN A 155 5.57 0.78 -25.21
CA ASN A 155 5.11 1.26 -26.52
C ASN A 155 6.28 1.67 -27.43
N LYS A 156 7.29 2.37 -26.91
CA LYS A 156 8.51 2.71 -27.68
C LYS A 156 9.27 1.47 -28.15
N GLN A 157 9.38 0.47 -27.28
CA GLN A 157 10.00 -0.82 -27.62
C GLN A 157 9.22 -1.55 -28.71
N TYR A 158 7.89 -1.57 -28.63
CA TYR A 158 7.02 -2.12 -29.65
C TYR A 158 7.26 -1.45 -31.01
N LEU A 159 7.19 -0.12 -31.08
CA LEU A 159 7.42 0.62 -32.32
C LEU A 159 8.81 0.37 -32.91
N SER A 160 9.84 0.28 -32.06
CA SER A 160 11.20 -0.02 -32.50
C SER A 160 11.33 -1.44 -33.06
N GLN A 161 10.74 -2.45 -32.40
CA GLN A 161 10.76 -3.84 -32.89
C GLN A 161 9.98 -4.00 -34.18
N LYS A 162 8.81 -3.34 -34.27
CA LYS A 162 8.02 -3.28 -35.50
C LYS A 162 8.84 -2.73 -36.66
N ALA A 163 9.48 -1.57 -36.49
CA ALA A 163 10.26 -0.92 -37.55
C ALA A 163 11.44 -1.77 -38.04
N ARG A 164 12.10 -2.50 -37.13
CA ARG A 164 13.17 -3.46 -37.48
C ARG A 164 12.62 -4.62 -38.31
N ALA A 165 11.56 -5.25 -37.82
CA ALA A 165 10.92 -6.36 -38.51
C ALA A 165 10.41 -5.94 -39.89
N GLU A 166 9.78 -4.77 -40.01
CA GLU A 166 9.35 -4.20 -41.29
C GLU A 166 10.50 -4.06 -42.29
N THR A 167 11.66 -3.56 -41.84
CA THR A 167 12.85 -3.43 -42.70
C THR A 167 13.36 -4.80 -43.14
N GLU A 168 13.43 -5.76 -42.23
CA GLU A 168 13.85 -7.14 -42.52
C GLU A 168 12.91 -7.83 -43.52
N PHE A 169 11.58 -7.66 -43.35
CA PHE A 169 10.59 -8.18 -44.28
C PHE A 169 10.71 -7.55 -45.66
N ARG A 170 10.89 -6.22 -45.74
CA ARG A 170 11.06 -5.53 -47.02
C ARG A 170 12.29 -6.03 -47.78
N ASN A 171 13.42 -6.16 -47.09
CA ASN A 171 14.67 -6.65 -47.70
C ASN A 171 14.52 -8.09 -48.19
N SER A 172 13.87 -8.94 -47.39
CA SER A 172 13.64 -10.35 -47.73
C SER A 172 12.66 -10.51 -48.92
N LEU A 173 11.61 -9.67 -48.97
CA LEU A 173 10.68 -9.67 -50.10
C LEU A 173 11.38 -9.20 -51.38
N ALA A 174 12.17 -8.12 -51.31
CA ALA A 174 12.93 -7.61 -52.45
C ALA A 174 13.89 -8.67 -53.02
N ALA A 175 14.66 -9.35 -52.16
CA ALA A 175 15.56 -10.43 -52.57
C ALA A 175 14.80 -11.61 -53.22
N THR A 176 13.61 -11.94 -52.70
CA THR A 176 12.76 -12.99 -53.29
C THR A 176 12.25 -12.57 -54.67
N GLN A 177 11.84 -11.31 -54.83
CA GLN A 177 11.38 -10.78 -56.12
C GLN A 177 12.49 -10.73 -57.16
N GLU A 178 13.71 -10.37 -56.75
CA GLU A 178 14.90 -10.38 -57.59
C GLU A 178 15.23 -11.81 -58.08
N ASP A 179 15.23 -12.81 -57.20
CA ASP A 179 15.47 -14.22 -57.58
C ASP A 179 14.41 -14.74 -58.57
N PHE A 180 13.13 -14.38 -58.39
CA PHE A 180 12.10 -14.73 -59.36
C PHE A 180 12.26 -13.96 -60.69
N ALA A 181 12.74 -12.71 -60.64
CA ALA A 181 13.01 -11.93 -61.83
C ALA A 181 14.17 -12.51 -62.65
N ASP A 182 15.26 -12.88 -62.00
CA ASP A 182 16.43 -13.52 -62.62
C ASP A 182 16.07 -14.84 -63.29
N ARG A 183 15.11 -15.58 -62.73
CA ARG A 183 14.59 -16.83 -63.31
C ARG A 183 13.55 -16.61 -64.41
N GLY A 184 13.18 -15.37 -64.73
CA GLY A 184 12.12 -15.06 -65.69
C GLY A 184 10.70 -15.45 -65.22
N LEU A 185 10.52 -15.60 -63.90
CA LEU A 185 9.29 -16.07 -63.25
C LEU A 185 8.48 -14.93 -62.62
N THR A 186 8.70 -13.69 -63.06
CA THR A 186 8.08 -12.46 -62.52
C THR A 186 6.55 -12.49 -62.49
N PHE A 187 5.91 -13.17 -63.44
CA PHE A 187 4.44 -13.31 -63.52
C PHE A 187 3.95 -14.73 -63.21
N SER A 188 4.82 -15.58 -62.67
CA SER A 188 4.45 -16.96 -62.39
C SER A 188 3.49 -17.05 -61.19
N GLY A 189 2.56 -18.02 -61.23
CA GLY A 189 1.73 -18.35 -60.06
C GLY A 189 2.55 -18.83 -58.86
N GLN A 190 3.78 -19.32 -59.10
CA GLN A 190 4.71 -19.71 -58.04
C GLN A 190 5.25 -18.50 -57.26
N ARG A 191 5.56 -17.39 -57.93
CA ARG A 191 5.89 -16.12 -57.28
C ARG A 191 4.73 -15.65 -56.41
N GLN A 192 3.53 -15.57 -56.98
CA GLN A 192 2.34 -15.11 -56.26
C GLN A 192 2.04 -15.97 -55.02
N LYS A 193 2.21 -17.30 -55.12
CA LYS A 193 2.06 -18.22 -53.99
C LYS A 193 3.12 -17.97 -52.90
N THR A 194 4.38 -17.78 -53.30
CA THR A 194 5.50 -17.55 -52.38
C THR A 194 5.34 -16.21 -51.67
N GLU A 195 5.03 -15.15 -52.41
CA GLU A 195 4.73 -13.82 -51.87
C GLU A 195 3.52 -13.88 -50.91
N GLY A 196 2.45 -14.59 -51.28
CA GLY A 196 1.30 -14.81 -50.39
C GLY A 196 1.67 -15.49 -49.07
N GLN A 197 2.45 -16.57 -49.13
CA GLN A 197 2.96 -17.27 -47.94
C GLN A 197 3.86 -16.38 -47.07
N PHE A 198 4.67 -15.54 -47.72
CA PHE A 198 5.52 -14.56 -47.05
C PHE A 198 4.67 -13.53 -46.28
N GLY A 199 3.60 -13.02 -46.91
CA GLY A 199 2.65 -12.10 -46.27
C GLY A 199 1.89 -12.72 -45.12
N GLU A 200 1.43 -13.96 -45.26
CA GLU A 200 0.78 -14.67 -44.15
C GLU A 200 1.72 -14.85 -42.95
N SER A 201 2.98 -15.21 -43.21
CA SER A 201 3.99 -15.39 -42.17
C SER A 201 4.32 -14.07 -41.46
N ALA A 202 4.50 -13.00 -42.22
CA ALA A 202 4.70 -11.66 -41.67
C ALA A 202 3.47 -11.20 -40.86
N GLY A 203 2.26 -11.47 -41.34
CA GLY A 203 1.02 -11.13 -40.65
C GLY A 203 0.91 -11.79 -39.27
N ARG A 204 1.21 -13.10 -39.19
CA ARG A 204 1.25 -13.81 -37.91
C ARG A 204 2.29 -13.22 -36.97
N TYR A 205 3.49 -12.93 -37.48
CA TYR A 205 4.56 -12.32 -36.69
C TYR A 205 4.14 -10.97 -36.08
N PHE A 206 3.54 -10.05 -36.86
CA PHE A 206 3.12 -8.75 -36.33
C PHE A 206 1.97 -8.87 -35.33
N GLU A 207 1.06 -9.83 -35.53
CA GLU A 207 -0.02 -10.11 -34.58
C GLU A 207 0.51 -10.69 -33.26
N ASP A 208 1.46 -11.63 -33.33
CA ASP A 208 2.12 -12.22 -32.16
C ASP A 208 2.94 -11.16 -31.40
N LEU A 209 3.66 -10.31 -32.14
CA LEU A 209 4.38 -9.17 -31.58
C LEU A 209 3.42 -8.25 -30.81
N ALA A 210 2.35 -7.79 -31.45
CA ALA A 210 1.36 -6.92 -30.80
C ALA A 210 0.72 -7.59 -29.57
N SER A 211 0.39 -8.88 -29.66
CA SER A 211 -0.20 -9.66 -28.56
C SER A 211 0.74 -9.79 -27.37
N SER A 212 2.02 -10.14 -27.60
CA SER A 212 3.01 -10.28 -26.51
C SER A 212 3.25 -8.98 -25.75
N PHE A 213 3.23 -7.83 -26.44
CA PHE A 213 3.36 -6.53 -25.80
C PHE A 213 2.07 -6.11 -25.08
N ALA A 214 0.91 -6.42 -25.64
CA ALA A 214 -0.37 -6.19 -24.96
C ALA A 214 -0.50 -7.00 -23.67
N GLU A 215 0.01 -8.23 -23.64
CA GLU A 215 0.06 -9.06 -22.43
C GLU A 215 0.98 -8.48 -21.36
N LYS A 216 2.18 -8.03 -21.73
CA LYS A 216 3.10 -7.33 -20.82
C LYS A 216 2.50 -6.03 -20.28
N GLY A 217 1.80 -5.28 -21.11
CA GLY A 217 1.09 -4.06 -20.71
C GLY A 217 0.03 -4.37 -19.65
N ARG A 218 -0.75 -5.44 -19.87
CA ARG A 218 -1.75 -5.93 -18.92
C ARG A 218 -1.10 -6.36 -17.61
N GLU A 219 0.03 -7.06 -17.64
CA GLU A 219 0.75 -7.49 -16.43
C GLU A 219 1.17 -6.29 -15.55
N PHE A 220 1.73 -5.24 -16.16
CA PHE A 220 2.07 -4.01 -15.43
C PHE A 220 0.84 -3.35 -14.82
N GLY A 221 -0.23 -3.25 -15.60
CA GLY A 221 -1.48 -2.65 -15.15
C GLY A 221 -2.14 -3.43 -14.02
N THR A 222 -2.28 -4.75 -14.15
CA THR A 222 -2.83 -5.63 -13.10
C THR A 222 -2.00 -5.60 -11.82
N THR A 223 -0.68 -5.52 -11.92
CA THR A 223 0.20 -5.40 -10.74
C THR A 223 -0.01 -4.07 -10.03
N ALA A 224 -0.12 -2.97 -10.78
CA ALA A 224 -0.44 -1.66 -10.23
C ALA A 224 -1.86 -1.65 -9.64
N GLU A 225 -2.83 -2.31 -10.27
CA GLU A 225 -4.22 -2.39 -9.82
C GLU A 225 -4.36 -3.17 -8.52
N ARG A 226 -3.67 -4.30 -8.39
CA ARG A 226 -3.62 -5.05 -7.13
C ARG A 226 -3.03 -4.23 -5.98
N THR A 227 -2.14 -3.28 -6.30
CA THR A 227 -1.49 -2.43 -5.32
C THR A 227 -2.34 -1.22 -4.96
N LEU A 228 -2.78 -0.45 -5.96
CA LEU A 228 -3.47 0.83 -5.79
C LEU A 228 -4.99 0.70 -5.68
N GLY A 229 -5.57 -0.30 -6.33
CA GLY A 229 -7.01 -0.43 -6.54
C GLY A 229 -7.47 0.25 -7.83
N SER A 230 -8.57 -0.23 -8.39
CA SER A 230 -9.15 0.26 -9.65
C SER A 230 -9.56 1.71 -9.57
N ARG A 231 -10.07 2.14 -8.41
CA ARG A 231 -10.52 3.53 -8.17
C ARG A 231 -9.39 4.54 -8.32
N GLU A 232 -8.20 4.19 -7.85
CA GLU A 232 -7.04 5.06 -7.98
C GLU A 232 -6.50 5.05 -9.41
N LEU A 233 -6.71 3.99 -10.20
CA LEU A 233 -6.29 3.93 -11.60
C LEU A 233 -7.32 4.51 -12.57
N ASP A 234 -8.47 4.94 -12.09
CA ASP A 234 -9.49 5.59 -12.91
C ASP A 234 -8.95 6.86 -13.56
N GLY A 235 -9.31 7.08 -14.82
CA GLY A 235 -8.81 8.17 -15.65
C GLY A 235 -7.35 8.03 -16.13
N LEU A 236 -6.66 6.93 -15.82
CA LEU A 236 -5.34 6.67 -16.40
C LEU A 236 -5.46 6.41 -17.90
N THR A 237 -4.87 7.29 -18.72
CA THR A 237 -4.81 7.06 -20.17
C THR A 237 -3.70 6.07 -20.47
N SER A 238 -4.05 4.79 -20.64
CA SER A 238 -3.11 3.78 -21.12
C SER A 238 -2.80 4.04 -22.60
N PRO A 239 -1.53 3.98 -23.03
CA PRO A 239 -1.21 3.94 -24.45
C PRO A 239 -1.82 2.68 -25.08
N SER A 240 -2.12 2.77 -26.38
CA SER A 240 -2.58 1.64 -27.17
C SER A 240 -1.52 1.18 -28.16
N ILE A 241 -1.56 -0.10 -28.49
CA ILE A 241 -0.77 -0.75 -29.53
C ILE A 241 -1.65 -0.89 -30.77
N THR A 242 -1.19 -0.32 -31.88
CA THR A 242 -1.80 -0.53 -33.19
C THR A 242 -1.38 -1.89 -33.74
N THR A 243 -2.33 -2.69 -34.22
CA THR A 243 -2.07 -3.95 -34.93
C THR A 243 -1.94 -3.69 -36.41
N TYR A 244 -1.06 -4.43 -37.07
CA TYR A 244 -0.74 -4.24 -38.48
C TYR A 244 -0.91 -5.53 -39.25
N LYS A 245 -1.35 -5.42 -40.50
CA LYS A 245 -1.37 -6.49 -41.47
C LYS A 245 -0.49 -6.12 -42.66
N PRO A 246 0.33 -7.05 -43.18
CA PRO A 246 1.08 -6.80 -44.39
C PRO A 246 0.16 -6.78 -45.60
N GLU A 247 0.39 -5.80 -46.45
CA GLU A 247 -0.17 -5.69 -47.78
C GLU A 247 0.95 -5.93 -48.78
N ILE A 248 0.81 -7.01 -49.55
CA ILE A 248 1.77 -7.38 -50.58
C ILE A 248 1.17 -6.99 -51.92
N GLY A 249 1.68 -5.86 -52.45
CA GLY A 249 1.45 -5.39 -53.80
C GLY A 249 2.75 -5.32 -54.58
N THR A 250 2.94 -4.27 -55.38
CA THR A 250 4.24 -3.96 -55.98
C THR A 250 5.31 -3.65 -54.94
N ASP A 251 4.91 -3.07 -53.79
CA ASP A 251 5.77 -2.80 -52.65
C ASP A 251 5.19 -3.42 -51.37
N PHE A 252 6.07 -3.71 -50.41
CA PHE A 252 5.66 -4.11 -49.06
C PHE A 252 5.19 -2.88 -48.27
N ASN A 253 3.93 -2.93 -47.84
CA ASN A 253 3.35 -1.97 -46.92
C ASN A 253 2.68 -2.67 -45.73
N LEU A 254 2.55 -1.95 -44.61
CA LEU A 254 1.78 -2.37 -43.46
C LEU A 254 0.53 -1.50 -43.36
N SER A 255 -0.65 -2.11 -43.37
CA SER A 255 -1.90 -1.41 -43.07
C SER A 255 -2.35 -1.64 -41.63
N GLU A 256 -2.89 -0.58 -41.05
CA GLU A 256 -3.44 -0.62 -39.70
C GLU A 256 -4.73 -1.45 -39.69
N THR A 257 -4.77 -2.47 -38.84
CA THR A 257 -5.93 -3.37 -38.72
C THR A 257 -6.77 -3.04 -37.50
N GLY A 258 -6.18 -2.44 -36.48
CA GLY A 258 -6.88 -2.06 -35.26
C GLY A 258 -5.96 -1.48 -34.21
N SER A 259 -6.52 -1.20 -33.03
CA SER A 259 -5.76 -0.73 -31.87
C SER A 259 -6.24 -1.46 -30.62
N ARG A 260 -5.29 -1.83 -29.75
CA ARG A 260 -5.54 -2.52 -28.48
C ARG A 260 -4.96 -1.69 -27.36
N SER A 261 -5.75 -1.35 -26.34
CA SER A 261 -5.20 -0.73 -25.15
C SER A 261 -4.20 -1.67 -24.48
N LEU A 262 -3.06 -1.15 -24.03
CA LEU A 262 -2.10 -1.92 -23.24
C LEU A 262 -2.69 -2.33 -21.90
N PHE A 263 -3.55 -1.50 -21.32
CA PHE A 263 -4.18 -1.75 -20.05
C PHE A 263 -5.55 -1.05 -19.97
N SER A 264 -6.48 -1.70 -19.29
CA SER A 264 -7.76 -1.13 -18.88
C SER A 264 -8.03 -1.63 -17.48
N PRO A 265 -8.19 -0.75 -16.48
CA PRO A 265 -8.51 -1.17 -15.12
C PRO A 265 -9.78 -2.01 -15.10
N GLU A 266 -9.78 -3.09 -14.33
CA GLU A 266 -11.00 -3.80 -14.00
C GLU A 266 -11.83 -2.95 -13.03
N SER A 267 -13.15 -3.13 -12.98
CA SER A 267 -13.98 -2.39 -12.01
C SER A 267 -14.05 -3.17 -10.69
N GLY A 268 -13.84 -2.48 -9.57
CA GLY A 268 -14.11 -3.02 -8.23
C GLY A 268 -12.95 -3.73 -7.54
N VAL A 269 -11.71 -3.67 -8.05
CA VAL A 269 -10.55 -4.22 -7.35
C VAL A 269 -10.11 -3.26 -6.23
N VAL A 270 -10.09 -3.76 -5.00
CA VAL A 270 -9.59 -3.03 -3.84
C VAL A 270 -8.09 -3.32 -3.66
N GLY A 271 -7.28 -2.27 -3.76
CA GLY A 271 -5.81 -2.37 -3.68
C GLY A 271 -5.30 -2.78 -2.30
N SER A 272 -4.09 -3.34 -2.24
CA SER A 272 -3.40 -3.57 -0.96
C SER A 272 -3.09 -2.27 -0.22
N LEU A 273 -2.72 -1.21 -0.94
CA LEU A 273 -2.40 0.10 -0.36
C LEU A 273 -3.64 0.81 0.17
N GLU A 274 -4.80 0.61 -0.46
CA GLU A 274 -6.08 1.10 0.05
C GLU A 274 -6.46 0.40 1.37
N ARG A 275 -6.28 -0.92 1.44
CA ARG A 275 -6.46 -1.70 2.67
C ARG A 275 -5.50 -1.24 3.78
N GLU A 276 -4.23 -1.04 3.45
CA GLU A 276 -3.21 -0.51 4.37
C GLU A 276 -3.59 0.88 4.89
N LYS A 277 -4.03 1.78 4.01
CA LYS A 277 -4.51 3.12 4.36
C LYS A 277 -5.68 3.07 5.33
N LEU A 278 -6.66 2.20 5.10
CA LEU A 278 -7.81 2.03 5.99
C LEU A 278 -7.40 1.48 7.36
N ALA A 279 -6.52 0.47 7.40
CA ALA A 279 -6.00 -0.09 8.64
C ALA A 279 -5.19 0.95 9.44
N ALA A 280 -4.32 1.70 8.76
CA ALA A 280 -3.51 2.75 9.38
C ALA A 280 -4.37 3.90 9.92
N LYS A 281 -5.43 4.31 9.19
CA LYS A 281 -6.39 5.32 9.67
C LYS A 281 -7.05 4.87 10.98
N LYS A 282 -7.56 3.63 11.02
CA LYS A 282 -8.19 3.07 12.23
C LYS A 282 -7.21 2.93 13.39
N ALA A 283 -5.98 2.47 13.12
CA ALA A 283 -4.95 2.37 14.15
C ALA A 283 -4.62 3.75 14.74
N ARG A 284 -4.47 4.76 13.88
CA ARG A 284 -4.17 6.13 14.30
C ARG A 284 -5.34 6.79 15.05
N GLU A 285 -6.56 6.54 14.62
CA GLU A 285 -7.78 6.95 15.33
C GLU A 285 -7.79 6.40 16.77
N LEU A 286 -7.55 5.10 16.93
CA LEU A 286 -7.48 4.45 18.24
C LEU A 286 -6.35 5.00 19.12
N GLU A 287 -5.20 5.36 18.54
CA GLU A 287 -4.11 6.01 19.29
C GLU A 287 -4.51 7.39 19.81
N LEU A 288 -5.14 8.21 18.96
CA LEU A 288 -5.64 9.54 19.34
C LEU A 288 -6.71 9.44 20.43
N GLU A 289 -7.60 8.46 20.30
CA GLU A 289 -8.63 8.16 21.30
C GLU A 289 -8.01 7.76 22.65
N LYS A 290 -7.03 6.85 22.64
CA LYS A 290 -6.30 6.44 23.85
C LYS A 290 -5.59 7.61 24.51
N ALA A 291 -4.88 8.43 23.73
CA ALA A 291 -4.21 9.62 24.23
C ALA A 291 -5.21 10.62 24.84
N TYR A 292 -6.36 10.81 24.21
CA TYR A 292 -7.43 11.66 24.73
C TYR A 292 -7.98 11.15 26.07
N ARG A 293 -8.28 9.84 26.17
CA ARG A 293 -8.73 9.21 27.42
C ARG A 293 -7.69 9.34 28.53
N GLN A 294 -6.40 9.12 28.24
CA GLN A 294 -5.29 9.26 29.19
C GLN A 294 -5.17 10.70 29.71
N ASN A 295 -5.20 11.68 28.80
CA ASN A 295 -5.12 13.10 29.16
C ASN A 295 -6.32 13.57 30.01
N ARG A 296 -7.50 12.96 29.84
CA ARG A 296 -8.69 13.26 30.66
C ARG A 296 -8.74 12.47 31.97
N ALA A 297 -8.15 11.27 32.03
CA ALA A 297 -8.04 10.48 33.26
C ALA A 297 -7.03 11.10 34.24
N LEU A 298 -6.02 11.81 33.74
CA LEU A 298 -5.06 12.60 34.52
C LEU A 298 -5.65 13.97 34.92
N THR A 299 -6.69 13.97 35.76
CA THR A 299 -7.05 15.19 36.51
C THR A 299 -6.40 15.10 37.89
N PHE A 300 -5.29 15.80 38.07
CA PHE A 300 -4.60 15.92 39.36
C PHE A 300 -5.52 16.59 40.39
N TYR A 301 -5.67 15.92 41.54
CA TYR A 301 -5.99 16.55 42.82
C TYR A 301 -4.86 16.25 43.79
#